data_AF-A0A1B6IXD9-F1
#
_entry.id   AF-A0A1B6IXD9-F1
#
_cell.length_a   1.000
_cell.length_b   1.000
_cell.length_c   1.000
_cell.angle_alpha   90.00
_cell.angle_beta   90.00
_cell.angle_gamma   90.00
#
_symmetry.space_group_name_H-M   'P 1'
#
loop_
_entity.id
_entity.type
_entity.pdbx_description
1 polymer ?
#
loop_
_entity_poly.entity_id
_entity_poly.type
_entity_poly.pdbx_seq_one_letter_code
_entity_poly.pdbx_strand_id
1 'polypeptide(L)'
;IVSCWFVGPTPLKSEDWTAYLRHHDRIHQFPCSVPKPTVIQVERIDPNCTQDPWETVLHRCDGSGCCPPGKTCQSSAVQRVELTFLLKDIITKKTRIKKIFMSNHTECQCAEYRTYRRSRLR
;
A
#
# COMPACT_ATOMS: atom_id res chain seq x y z
N ILE A 1 -8.50 1.22 -24.64
CA ILE A 1 -9.84 1.03 -24.03
C ILE A 1 -10.39 -0.25 -24.64
N VAL A 2 -10.33 -1.37 -23.92
CA VAL A 2 -10.91 -2.62 -24.43
C VAL A 2 -12.41 -2.52 -24.19
N SER A 3 -13.14 -2.08 -25.20
CA SER A 3 -14.60 -2.08 -25.18
C SER A 3 -15.08 -3.52 -24.96
N CYS A 4 -16.05 -3.73 -24.07
CA CYS A 4 -16.82 -4.97 -24.04
C CYS A 4 -17.62 -5.03 -25.35
N TRP A 5 -17.01 -5.59 -26.39
CA TRP A 5 -17.69 -5.82 -27.66
C TRP A 5 -18.84 -6.79 -27.40
N PHE A 6 -20.01 -6.47 -27.97
CA PHE A 6 -21.20 -7.32 -27.99
C PHE A 6 -20.90 -8.59 -28.77
N VAL A 7 -20.20 -9.54 -28.14
CA VAL A 7 -20.29 -10.95 -28.51
C VAL A 7 -21.65 -11.39 -27.96
N GLY A 8 -22.56 -11.85 -28.83
CA GLY A 8 -23.88 -12.33 -28.41
C GLY A 8 -23.77 -13.35 -27.26
N PRO A 9 -24.80 -13.51 -26.41
CA PRO A 9 -24.70 -14.32 -25.20
C PRO A 9 -24.38 -15.76 -25.55
N THR A 10 -23.10 -16.13 -25.44
CA THR A 10 -22.71 -17.53 -25.43
C THR A 10 -23.22 -18.12 -24.11
N PRO A 11 -23.91 -19.27 -24.12
CA PRO A 11 -24.37 -19.90 -22.90
C PRO A 11 -23.16 -20.22 -22.03
N LEU A 12 -23.17 -19.69 -20.80
CA LEU A 12 -22.12 -19.94 -19.81
C LEU A 12 -22.10 -21.43 -19.48
N LYS A 13 -20.94 -22.08 -19.61
CA LYS A 13 -20.82 -23.50 -19.27
C LYS A 13 -20.86 -23.67 -17.74
N SER A 14 -21.36 -24.81 -17.27
CA SER A 14 -21.42 -25.14 -15.83
C SER A 14 -20.05 -25.14 -15.15
N GLU A 15 -19.01 -25.53 -15.88
CA GLU A 15 -17.61 -25.50 -15.42
C GLU A 15 -17.12 -24.07 -15.19
N ASP A 16 -17.43 -23.15 -16.11
CA ASP A 16 -17.07 -21.73 -16.01
C ASP A 16 -17.72 -21.10 -14.77
N TRP A 17 -18.99 -21.42 -14.52
CA TRP A 17 -19.72 -20.95 -13.34
C TRP A 17 -19.11 -21.46 -12.03
N THR A 18 -18.73 -22.74 -11.99
CA THR A 18 -18.11 -23.34 -10.80
C THR A 18 -16.74 -22.72 -10.52
N ALA A 19 -15.95 -22.49 -11.57
CA ALA A 19 -14.66 -21.80 -11.45
C ALA A 19 -14.82 -20.35 -10.96
N TYR A 20 -15.83 -19.64 -11.49
CA TYR A 20 -16.18 -18.29 -11.05
C TYR A 20 -16.53 -18.25 -9.56
N LEU A 21 -17.46 -19.10 -9.10
CA LEU A 21 -17.88 -19.14 -7.69
C LEU A 21 -16.70 -19.42 -6.76
N ARG A 22 -15.85 -20.40 -7.12
CA ARG A 22 -14.64 -20.70 -6.34
C ARG A 22 -13.68 -19.52 -6.25
N HIS A 23 -13.46 -18.82 -7.36
CA HIS A 23 -12.61 -17.64 -7.39
C HIS A 23 -13.20 -16.50 -6.55
N HIS A 24 -14.50 -16.26 -6.71
CA HIS A 24 -15.24 -15.26 -5.94
C HIS A 24 -15.14 -15.51 -4.44
N ASP A 25 -15.43 -16.73 -3.98
CA ASP A 25 -15.35 -17.11 -2.57
C ASP A 25 -13.93 -16.99 -2.02
N ARG A 26 -12.92 -17.32 -2.83
CA ARG A 26 -11.51 -17.15 -2.45
C ARG A 26 -11.18 -15.68 -2.20
N ILE A 27 -11.63 -14.76 -3.05
CA ILE A 27 -11.35 -13.32 -2.88
C ILE A 27 -12.03 -12.76 -1.63
N HIS A 28 -13.24 -13.21 -1.30
CA HIS A 28 -13.94 -12.78 -0.07
C HIS A 28 -13.24 -13.19 1.23
N GLN A 29 -12.33 -14.16 1.18
CA GLN A 29 -11.47 -14.52 2.32
C GLN A 29 -10.35 -13.49 2.59
N PHE A 30 -10.15 -12.50 1.71
CA PHE A 30 -9.13 -11.46 1.86
C PHE A 30 -9.73 -10.05 2.00
N PRO A 31 -10.53 -9.77 3.05
CA PRO A 31 -11.05 -8.44 3.27
C PRO A 31 -9.93 -7.46 3.64
N CYS A 32 -10.07 -6.21 3.20
CA CYS A 32 -9.23 -5.11 3.68
C CYS A 32 -9.33 -5.00 5.21
N SER A 33 -8.25 -5.35 5.92
CA SER A 33 -8.27 -5.45 7.38
C SER A 33 -6.91 -5.17 8.00
N VAL A 34 -5.96 -6.09 7.82
CA VAL A 34 -4.66 -6.06 8.49
C VAL A 34 -3.59 -5.46 7.58
N PRO A 35 -2.94 -4.36 7.99
CA PRO A 35 -1.78 -3.81 7.29
C PRO A 35 -0.70 -4.88 7.05
N LYS A 36 -0.13 -4.92 5.85
CA LYS A 36 0.96 -5.84 5.51
C LYS A 36 2.32 -5.16 5.62
N PRO A 37 3.38 -5.86 6.07
CA PRO A 37 4.74 -5.33 6.02
C PRO A 37 5.14 -5.10 4.57
N THR A 38 5.71 -3.94 4.28
CA THR A 38 6.13 -3.54 2.93
C THR A 38 7.46 -2.80 3.02
N VAL A 39 8.36 -3.10 2.10
CA VAL A 39 9.61 -2.36 1.93
C VAL A 39 9.29 -1.03 1.28
N ILE A 40 9.75 0.05 1.89
CA ILE A 40 9.48 1.42 1.46
C ILE A 40 10.81 2.11 1.25
N GLN A 41 10.97 2.64 0.05
CA GLN A 41 12.06 3.54 -0.26
C GLN A 41 11.92 4.82 0.56
N VAL A 42 12.96 5.13 1.33
CA VAL A 42 12.98 6.33 2.16
C VAL A 42 13.38 7.49 1.25
N GLU A 43 12.57 8.54 1.23
CA GLU A 43 12.91 9.77 0.51
C GLU A 43 14.29 10.28 0.95
N ARG A 44 15.01 10.93 0.04
CA ARG A 44 16.35 11.41 0.33
C ARG A 44 16.30 12.44 1.47
N ILE A 45 16.92 12.09 2.60
CA ILE A 45 16.92 12.91 3.82
C ILE A 45 17.76 14.19 3.65
N ASP A 46 18.88 14.10 2.93
CA ASP A 46 19.81 15.21 2.68
C ASP A 46 20.42 15.07 1.28
N PRO A 47 20.38 16.11 0.42
CA PRO A 47 20.96 16.06 -0.93
C PRO A 47 22.45 15.74 -0.95
N ASN A 48 23.21 16.17 0.07
CA ASN A 48 24.67 16.09 0.13
C ASN A 48 25.19 14.86 0.87
N CYS A 49 24.30 13.98 1.33
CA CYS A 49 24.66 12.77 2.05
C CYS A 49 24.16 11.51 1.34
N THR A 50 24.90 10.41 1.51
CA THR A 50 24.34 9.07 1.36
C THR A 50 23.67 8.67 2.67
N GLN A 51 22.51 8.01 2.62
CA GLN A 51 21.79 7.51 3.79
C GLN A 51 21.84 5.98 3.84
N ASP A 52 22.00 5.43 5.04
CA ASP A 52 21.97 4.00 5.32
C ASP A 52 21.11 3.71 6.56
N PRO A 53 20.13 2.80 6.48
CA PRO A 53 19.67 2.12 5.27
C PRO A 53 18.99 3.08 4.27
N TRP A 54 18.90 2.69 3.00
CA TRP A 54 18.16 3.48 1.98
C TRP A 54 16.64 3.22 1.96
N GLU A 55 16.22 2.17 2.67
CA GLU A 55 14.86 1.61 2.70
C GLU A 55 14.51 1.30 4.14
N THR A 56 13.21 1.12 4.39
CA THR A 56 12.70 0.68 5.68
C THR A 56 11.51 -0.24 5.48
N VAL A 57 11.11 -0.94 6.53
CA VAL A 57 9.91 -1.78 6.53
C VAL A 57 8.84 -1.11 7.37
N LEU A 58 7.69 -0.83 6.77
CA LEU A 58 6.50 -0.33 7.46
C LEU A 58 5.28 -1.15 7.07
N HIS A 59 4.29 -1.16 7.93
CA HIS A 59 3.00 -1.75 7.65
C HIS A 59 2.16 -0.78 6.81
N ARG A 60 1.60 -1.27 5.70
CA ARG A 60 0.78 -0.50 4.75
C ARG A 60 -0.50 -1.24 4.40
N CYS A 61 -1.55 -0.46 4.11
CA CYS A 61 -2.85 -0.99 3.72
C CYS A 61 -2.95 -1.29 2.22
N ASP A 62 -2.02 -0.77 1.42
CA ASP A 62 -1.96 -1.04 -0.01
C ASP A 62 -1.78 -2.55 -0.24
N GLY A 63 -2.72 -3.18 -0.96
CA GLY A 63 -2.70 -4.63 -1.20
C GLY A 63 -2.99 -5.51 0.03
N SER A 64 -3.48 -4.92 1.13
CA SER A 64 -3.84 -5.69 2.34
C SER A 64 -5.11 -6.51 2.19
N GLY A 65 -6.00 -6.14 1.26
CA GLY A 65 -7.17 -6.91 0.91
C GLY A 65 -8.02 -6.25 -0.17
N CYS A 66 -9.17 -6.86 -0.45
CA CYS A 66 -10.13 -6.40 -1.44
C CYS A 66 -11.21 -5.50 -0.82
N CYS A 67 -11.75 -4.61 -1.65
CA CYS A 67 -12.86 -3.72 -1.30
C CYS A 67 -13.98 -3.82 -2.34
N PRO A 68 -15.23 -3.51 -1.95
CA PRO A 68 -16.33 -3.38 -2.90
C PRO A 68 -16.02 -2.35 -4.01
N PRO A 69 -16.69 -2.46 -5.17
CA PRO A 69 -16.52 -1.52 -6.27
C PRO A 69 -16.65 -0.06 -5.82
N GLY A 70 -15.76 0.81 -6.30
CA GLY A 70 -15.74 2.24 -5.96
C GLY A 70 -15.04 2.58 -4.64
N LYS A 71 -14.56 1.60 -3.87
CA LYS A 71 -13.78 1.79 -2.64
C LYS A 71 -12.35 1.26 -2.80
N THR A 72 -11.46 1.77 -1.97
CA THR A 72 -10.06 1.33 -1.91
C THR A 72 -9.67 1.02 -0.46
N CYS A 73 -8.74 0.09 -0.28
CA CYS A 73 -8.23 -0.25 1.04
C CYS A 73 -7.28 0.86 1.52
N GLN A 74 -7.63 1.53 2.62
CA GLN A 74 -6.93 2.69 3.13
C GLN A 74 -6.69 2.56 4.63
N SER A 75 -5.71 3.30 5.15
CA SER A 75 -5.47 3.38 6.59
C SER A 75 -6.64 4.07 7.30
N SER A 76 -7.20 3.45 8.33
CA SER A 76 -8.08 4.11 9.30
C SER A 76 -7.30 4.72 10.46
N ALA A 77 -6.22 4.04 10.88
CA ALA A 77 -5.35 4.46 11.97
C ALA A 77 -3.88 4.29 11.61
N VAL A 78 -3.04 5.17 12.16
CA VAL A 78 -1.59 5.16 11.99
C VAL A 78 -0.87 5.39 13.31
N GLN A 79 0.32 4.83 13.43
CA GLN A 79 1.29 5.10 14.47
C GLN A 79 2.50 5.80 13.85
N ARG A 80 2.96 6.90 14.47
CA ARG A 80 4.24 7.52 14.06
C ARG A 80 5.39 6.74 14.69
N VAL A 81 6.27 6.20 13.85
CA VAL A 81 7.46 5.48 14.29
C VAL A 81 8.70 6.31 14.01
N GLU A 82 9.60 6.36 14.98
CA GLU A 82 10.92 7.00 14.83
C GLU A 82 11.87 5.99 14.19
N LEU A 83 12.49 6.40 13.08
CA LEU A 83 13.47 5.61 12.34
C LEU A 83 14.80 6.35 12.34
N THR A 84 15.88 5.58 12.49
CA THR A 84 17.24 6.11 12.63
C THR A 84 18.07 5.74 11.41
N PHE A 85 18.74 6.73 10.84
CA PHE A 85 19.55 6.62 9.64
C PHE A 85 20.95 7.16 9.90
N LEU A 86 21.95 6.46 9.35
CA LEU A 86 23.31 6.96 9.24
C LEU A 86 23.41 7.80 7.98
N LEU A 87 23.74 9.08 8.13
CA LEU A 87 24.08 9.94 7.01
C LEU A 87 25.60 10.04 6.90
N LYS A 88 26.12 9.89 5.70
CA LYS A 88 27.53 10.10 5.37
C LYS A 88 27.64 11.19 4.32
N ASP A 89 28.29 12.29 4.69
CA ASP A 89 28.54 13.41 3.79
C ASP A 89 29.41 12.96 2.60
N ILE A 90 29.00 13.32 1.39
CA ILE A 90 29.61 12.82 0.17
C ILE A 90 31.04 13.36 -0.01
N ILE A 91 31.32 14.59 0.45
CA ILE A 91 32.60 15.29 0.25
C ILE A 91 33.53 15.01 1.44
N THR A 92 33.09 15.37 2.64
CA THR A 92 33.90 15.34 3.87
C THR A 92 34.00 13.94 4.48
N LYS A 93 33.17 12.99 4.02
CA LYS A 93 33.05 11.62 4.55
C LYS A 93 32.65 11.54 6.03
N LYS A 94 32.30 12.67 6.66
CA LYS A 94 31.82 12.73 8.03
C LYS A 94 30.47 12.02 8.14
N THR A 95 30.28 11.29 9.24
CA THR A 95 29.05 10.59 9.54
C THR A 95 28.24 11.31 10.61
N ARG A 96 26.92 11.22 10.53
CA ARG A 96 25.99 11.69 11.57
C ARG A 96 24.74 10.83 11.61
N ILE A 97 24.13 10.73 12.78
CA ILE A 97 22.84 10.06 12.95
C ILE A 97 21.71 11.05 12.70
N LYS A 98 20.71 10.63 11.92
CA LYS A 98 19.47 11.37 11.72
C LYS A 98 18.28 10.50 12.09
N LYS A 99 17.39 11.07 12.90
CA LYS A 99 16.09 10.50 13.23
C LYS A 99 15.01 11.16 12.36
N ILE A 100 14.14 10.35 11.77
CA ILE A 100 12.96 10.81 11.04
C ILE A 100 11.73 10.07 11.54
N PHE A 101 10.55 10.66 11.39
CA PHE A 101 9.29 10.02 11.74
C PHE A 101 8.53 9.62 10.49
N MET A 102 8.09 8.37 10.43
CA MET A 102 7.26 7.85 9.35
C MET A 102 5.96 7.26 9.90
N SER A 103 4.93 7.21 9.06
CA SER A 103 3.62 6.65 9.44
C SER A 103 3.58 5.15 9.17
N ASN A 104 3.35 4.38 10.22
CA ASN A 104 3.08 2.95 10.19
C ASN A 104 1.57 2.73 10.29
N HIS A 105 0.94 2.08 9.32
CA HIS A 105 -0.50 1.82 9.39
C HIS A 105 -0.76 0.74 10.44
N THR A 106 -1.77 0.94 11.29
CA THR A 106 -2.16 -0.03 12.33
C THR A 106 -3.50 -0.69 12.05
N GLU A 107 -4.36 -0.04 11.26
CA GLU A 107 -5.67 -0.55 10.88
C GLU A 107 -6.03 -0.09 9.46
N CYS A 108 -6.75 -0.95 8.73
CA CYS A 108 -7.22 -0.68 7.38
C CYS A 108 -8.74 -0.76 7.28
N GLN A 109 -9.31 0.04 6.39
CA GLN A 109 -10.73 -0.01 6.05
C GLN A 109 -10.98 0.35 4.57
N CYS A 110 -12.10 -0.09 4.03
CA CYS A 110 -12.54 0.31 2.70
C CYS A 110 -13.12 1.73 2.72
N ALA A 111 -12.40 2.68 2.12
CA ALA A 111 -12.80 4.07 2.03
C ALA A 111 -13.04 4.50 0.58
N GLU A 112 -13.89 5.50 0.39
CA GLU A 112 -14.08 6.13 -0.92
C GLU A 112 -12.81 6.85 -1.38
N TYR A 113 -12.57 6.88 -2.69
CA TYR A 113 -11.38 7.51 -3.27
C TYR A 113 -11.28 9.01 -2.92
N ARG A 114 -12.42 9.72 -2.82
CA ARG A 114 -12.44 11.18 -2.60
C ARG A 114 -12.09 11.58 -1.17
N THR A 115 -12.43 10.75 -0.18
CA THR A 115 -12.09 11.00 1.23
C THR A 115 -10.60 10.82 1.50
N TYR A 116 -9.94 9.90 0.80
CA TYR A 116 -8.50 9.62 0.96
C TYR A 116 -7.58 10.80 0.58
N ARG A 117 -7.86 11.51 -0.52
CA ARG A 117 -7.05 12.68 -0.92
C ARG A 117 -7.06 13.79 0.13
N ARG A 118 -8.17 13.97 0.86
CA ARG A 118 -8.30 15.02 1.87
C ARG A 118 -7.56 14.70 3.16
N SER A 119 -7.48 13.43 3.55
CA SER A 119 -6.75 13.00 4.77
C SER A 119 -5.24 12.93 4.57
N ARG A 120 -4.75 12.72 3.33
CA ARG A 120 -3.30 12.73 3.00
C ARG A 120 -2.68 14.14 2.93
N LEU A 121 -3.50 15.18 2.86
CA LEU A 121 -3.07 16.59 2.74
C LEU A 121 -3.06 17.34 4.10
N ARG A 122 -3.23 16.63 5.22
CA ARG A 122 -3.18 17.19 6.58
C ARG A 122 -2.09 16.54 7.40
#